data_AF-A0A7S1IF12-F1
#
_entry.id   AF-A0A7S1IF12-F1
#
_cell.length_a   1.000
_cell.length_b   1.000
_cell.length_c   1.000
_cell.angle_alpha   90.00
_cell.angle_beta   90.00
_cell.angle_gamma   90.00
#
_symmetry.space_group_name_H-M   'P 1'
#
loop_
_entity.id
_entity.type
_entity.pdbx_description
1 polymer ?
#
loop_
_entity_poly.entity_id
_entity_poly.type
_entity_poly.pdbx_seq_one_letter_code
_entity_poly.pdbx_strand_id
1 'polypeptide(L)'
;FTETQIGAVIAITGPLQLLSQVKAVPALANHFAYRGGYQVVMCLMGMAVALAPMASLAAQAPQSDTLCMVLAALVYMCVNVPSEAAYTFSTIIVNNSTDPARRGRVNGLAQSVASAVRMVGPVFWGTLFALS
;
A
#
# COMPACT_ATOMS: atom_id res chain seq x y z
N PHE A 1 12.81 -7.39 -17.21
CA PHE A 1 13.06 -7.59 -15.76
C PHE A 1 13.40 -9.03 -15.51
N THR A 2 14.51 -9.30 -14.84
CA THR A 2 14.84 -10.63 -14.32
C THR A 2 14.22 -10.84 -12.94
N GLU A 3 14.00 -12.09 -12.53
CA GLU A 3 13.42 -12.42 -11.21
C GLU A 3 14.24 -11.80 -10.06
N THR A 4 15.57 -11.80 -10.19
CA THR A 4 16.50 -11.19 -9.24
C THR A 4 16.28 -9.69 -9.06
N GLN A 5 15.96 -8.97 -10.14
CA GLN A 5 15.70 -7.53 -10.09
C GLN A 5 14.40 -7.22 -9.35
N ILE A 6 13.35 -8.02 -9.58
CA ILE A 6 12.07 -7.89 -8.89
C ILE A 6 12.25 -8.17 -7.40
N GLY A 7 12.94 -9.26 -7.06
CA GLY A 7 13.26 -9.62 -5.68
C GLY A 7 14.06 -8.53 -4.95
N ALA A 8 15.05 -7.92 -5.62
CA ALA A 8 15.83 -6.82 -5.07
C ALA A 8 15.00 -5.57 -4.77
N VAL A 9 14.08 -5.20 -5.67
CA VAL A 9 13.16 -4.07 -5.46
C VAL A 9 12.27 -4.32 -4.24
N ILE A 10 11.69 -5.52 -4.11
CA ILE A 10 10.85 -5.87 -2.96
C ILE A 10 11.67 -5.85 -1.66
N ALA A 11 12.89 -6.41 -1.67
CA ALA A 11 13.76 -6.47 -0.50
C ALA A 11 14.16 -5.09 0.03
N ILE A 12 14.42 -4.11 -0.86
CA ILE A 12 14.77 -2.74 -0.47
C ILE A 12 13.52 -1.95 -0.05
N THR A 13 12.40 -2.15 -0.73
CA THR A 13 11.19 -1.38 -0.50
C THR A 13 10.52 -1.71 0.84
N GLY A 14 10.54 -2.96 1.29
CA GLY A 14 9.94 -3.39 2.56
C GLY A 14 10.44 -2.63 3.79
N PRO A 15 11.76 -2.61 4.08
CA PRO A 15 12.33 -1.85 5.19
C PRO A 15 12.04 -0.35 5.11
N LEU A 16 12.15 0.24 3.92
CA LEU A 16 11.87 1.67 3.70
C LEU A 16 10.39 2.00 3.98
N GLN A 17 9.49 1.09 3.61
CA GLN A 17 8.07 1.21 3.89
C GLN A 17 7.81 1.16 5.41
N LEU A 18 8.43 0.24 6.14
CA LEU A 18 8.34 0.20 7.61
C LEU A 18 8.82 1.50 8.25
N LEU A 19 9.97 2.01 7.81
CA LEU A 19 10.52 3.28 8.32
C LEU A 19 9.62 4.47 8.00
N SER A 20 8.97 4.47 6.84
CA SER A 20 8.01 5.52 6.46
C SER A 20 6.83 5.56 7.43
N GLN A 21 6.33 4.41 7.89
CA GLN A 21 5.17 4.34 8.80
C GLN A 21 5.46 4.95 10.18
N VAL A 22 6.64 4.68 10.73
CA VAL A 22 7.04 5.17 12.06
C VAL A 22 7.03 6.71 12.13
N LYS A 23 7.28 7.39 11.02
CA LYS A 23 7.30 8.86 10.97
C LYS A 23 6.01 9.46 10.39
N ALA A 24 5.52 8.90 9.28
CA ALA A 24 4.43 9.50 8.51
C ALA A 24 3.09 9.47 9.27
N VAL A 25 2.75 8.36 9.91
CA VAL A 25 1.47 8.22 10.63
C VAL A 25 1.38 9.19 11.81
N PRO A 26 2.34 9.24 12.76
CA PRO A 26 2.26 10.20 13.86
C PRO A 26 2.35 11.65 13.39
N ALA A 27 3.15 11.96 12.36
CA ALA A 27 3.20 13.30 11.78
C ALA A 27 1.83 13.73 11.22
N LEU A 28 1.16 12.87 10.45
CA LEU A 28 -0.19 13.15 9.94
C LEU A 28 -1.22 13.23 11.08
N ALA A 29 -1.14 12.36 12.08
CA ALA A 29 -2.07 12.36 13.21
C ALA A 29 -1.95 13.61 14.10
N ASN A 30 -0.75 14.22 14.18
CA ASN A 30 -0.54 15.47 14.91
C ASN A 30 -1.08 16.70 14.18
N HIS A 31 -1.20 16.64 12.85
CA HIS A 31 -1.70 17.75 12.03
C HIS A 31 -3.18 17.63 11.66
N PHE A 32 -3.70 16.41 11.52
CA PHE A 32 -5.07 16.15 11.11
C PHE A 32 -5.79 15.25 12.11
N ALA A 33 -7.09 15.46 12.30
CA ALA A 33 -7.94 14.46 12.95
C ALA A 33 -7.82 13.11 12.22
N TYR A 34 -7.94 11.99 12.93
CA TYR A 34 -7.76 10.65 12.34
C TYR A 34 -8.58 10.41 11.06
N ARG A 35 -9.81 10.95 11.00
CA ARG A 35 -10.65 10.90 9.79
C ARG A 35 -10.07 11.70 8.63
N GLY A 36 -9.55 12.90 8.88
CA GLY A 36 -8.90 13.74 7.87
C GLY A 36 -7.60 13.12 7.38
N GLY A 37 -6.78 12.59 8.29
CA GLY A 37 -5.58 11.84 7.96
C GLY A 37 -5.88 10.65 7.04
N TYR A 38 -6.90 9.86 7.38
CA TYR A 38 -7.39 8.75 6.54
C TYR A 38 -7.81 9.20 5.14
N GLN A 39 -8.56 10.30 5.02
CA GLN A 39 -8.99 10.83 3.72
C GLN A 39 -7.81 11.30 2.86
N VAL A 40 -6.83 11.97 3.45
CA VAL A 40 -5.63 12.43 2.74
C VAL A 40 -4.84 11.25 2.19
N VAL A 41 -4.55 10.23 3.01
CA VAL A 41 -3.80 9.05 2.53
C VAL A 41 -4.57 8.25 1.49
N MET A 42 -5.91 8.19 1.58
CA MET A 42 -6.76 7.57 0.57
C MET A 42 -6.73 8.33 -0.76
N CYS A 43 -6.73 9.67 -0.73
CA CYS A 43 -6.57 10.48 -1.94
C CYS A 43 -5.19 10.27 -2.57
N LEU A 44 -4.13 10.27 -1.76
CA LEU A 44 -2.76 9.98 -2.21
C LEU A 44 -2.65 8.59 -2.84
N MET A 45 -3.26 7.58 -2.21
CA MET A 45 -3.32 6.22 -2.75
C MET A 45 -4.05 6.19 -4.10
N GLY A 46 -5.22 6.83 -4.20
CA GLY A 46 -5.99 6.88 -5.45
C GLY A 46 -5.21 7.53 -6.59
N MET A 47 -4.52 8.64 -6.31
CA MET A 47 -3.64 9.29 -7.28
C MET A 47 -2.47 8.38 -7.69
N ALA A 48 -1.83 7.70 -6.74
CA ALA A 48 -0.72 6.79 -7.03
C ALA A 48 -1.15 5.61 -7.90
N VAL A 49 -2.31 5.02 -7.63
CA VAL A 49 -2.88 3.93 -8.43
C VAL A 49 -3.26 4.41 -9.84
N ALA A 50 -3.82 5.61 -9.98
CA ALA A 50 -4.15 6.19 -11.27
C ALA A 50 -2.90 6.42 -12.15
N LEU A 51 -1.75 6.66 -11.53
CA LEU A 51 -0.47 6.82 -12.22
C LEU A 51 0.24 5.49 -12.53
N ALA A 52 -0.20 4.36 -11.97
CA ALA A 52 0.42 3.05 -12.17
C ALA A 52 0.55 2.62 -13.66
N PRO A 53 -0.42 2.88 -14.56
CA PRO A 53 -0.27 2.55 -15.98
C PRO A 53 0.88 3.31 -16.66
N MET A 54 1.21 4.52 -16.20
CA MET A 54 2.32 5.29 -16.76
C MET A 54 3.67 4.61 -16.52
N ALA A 55 3.81 3.86 -15.43
CA ALA A 55 5.00 3.05 -15.16
C ALA A 55 5.16 1.92 -16.19
N SER A 56 4.05 1.28 -16.58
CA SER A 56 4.03 0.25 -17.61
C SER A 56 4.39 0.82 -18.98
N LEU A 57 3.88 2.01 -19.32
CA LEU A 57 4.22 2.69 -20.57
C LEU A 57 5.69 3.13 -20.60
N ALA A 58 6.22 3.66 -19.50
CA ALA A 58 7.62 4.06 -19.39
C ALA A 58 8.56 2.86 -19.56
N ALA A 59 8.18 1.69 -19.04
CA ALA A 59 8.95 0.45 -19.19
C ALA A 59 9.02 -0.08 -20.63
N GLN A 60 8.13 0.36 -21.52
CA GLN A 60 8.13 -0.04 -22.94
C GLN A 60 9.03 0.86 -23.82
N ALA A 61 9.45 2.02 -23.32
CA ALA A 61 10.37 2.90 -24.02
C ALA A 61 11.81 2.32 -23.98
N PRO A 62 12.65 2.56 -25.00
CA PRO A 62 14.06 2.16 -24.99
C PRO A 62 14.84 3.01 -23.97
N GLN A 63 14.75 2.59 -22.71
CA GLN A 63 15.38 3.22 -21.55
C GLN A 63 16.36 2.24 -20.89
N SER A 64 17.26 2.77 -20.06
CA SER A 64 18.16 1.93 -19.26
C SER A 64 17.36 1.06 -18.29
N ASP A 65 17.68 -0.23 -18.19
CA ASP A 65 17.07 -1.16 -17.22
C ASP A 65 17.06 -0.62 -15.79
N THR A 66 18.12 0.12 -15.40
CA THR A 66 18.23 0.77 -14.09
C THR A 66 17.15 1.83 -13.88
N LEU A 67 16.84 2.64 -14.90
CA LEU A 67 15.80 3.67 -14.81
C LEU A 67 14.42 3.02 -14.65
N CYS A 68 14.13 1.97 -15.42
CA CYS A 68 12.89 1.21 -15.31
C CYS A 68 12.73 0.59 -13.91
N MET A 69 13.80 0.04 -13.32
CA MET A 69 13.78 -0.48 -11.94
C MET A 69 13.48 0.60 -10.90
N VAL A 70 14.11 1.77 -11.00
CA VAL A 70 13.90 2.88 -10.08
C VAL A 70 12.46 3.40 -10.18
N LEU A 71 11.94 3.56 -11.39
CA LEU A 71 10.56 4.00 -11.62
C LEU A 71 9.55 2.99 -11.06
N ALA A 72 9.76 1.70 -11.29
CA ALA A 72 8.90 0.64 -10.73
C ALA A 72 8.93 0.64 -9.20
N ALA A 73 10.11 0.77 -8.58
CA ALA A 73 10.24 0.85 -7.12
C ALA A 73 9.53 2.09 -6.54
N LEU A 74 9.66 3.24 -7.20
CA LEU A 74 9.03 4.48 -6.79
C LEU A 74 7.51 4.40 -6.86
N VAL A 75 6.97 3.90 -7.97
CA VAL A 75 5.52 3.71 -8.14
C VAL A 75 4.98 2.72 -7.11
N TYR A 76 5.69 1.61 -6.90
CA TYR A 76 5.35 0.64 -5.87
C TYR A 76 5.28 1.28 -4.48
N MET A 77 6.27 2.10 -4.10
CA MET A 77 6.25 2.83 -2.84
C MET A 77 5.12 3.84 -2.73
N CYS A 78 4.87 4.62 -3.79
CA CYS A 78 3.81 5.62 -3.81
C CYS A 78 2.42 5.02 -3.58
N VAL A 79 2.19 3.76 -3.99
CA VAL A 79 0.93 3.05 -3.72
C VAL A 79 0.93 2.44 -2.32
N ASN A 80 2.03 1.78 -1.95
CA ASN A 80 2.07 0.95 -0.74
C ASN A 80 2.19 1.76 0.56
N VAL A 81 2.92 2.88 0.56
CA VAL A 81 3.08 3.72 1.76
C VAL A 81 1.72 4.32 2.22
N PRO A 82 0.92 4.95 1.34
CA PRO A 82 -0.40 5.44 1.72
C PRO A 82 -1.39 4.33 2.08
N SER A 83 -1.31 3.17 1.43
CA SER A 83 -2.16 2.01 1.71
C SER A 83 -1.99 1.52 3.16
N GLU A 84 -0.75 1.32 3.60
CA GLU A 84 -0.43 0.91 4.97
C GLU A 84 -0.82 2.00 5.99
N ALA A 85 -0.58 3.28 5.67
CA ALA A 85 -0.98 4.38 6.54
C ALA A 85 -2.51 4.42 6.71
N ALA A 86 -3.26 4.18 5.63
CA ALA A 86 -4.70 4.11 5.67
C ALA A 86 -5.21 2.94 6.51
N TYR A 87 -4.53 1.79 6.44
CA TYR A 87 -4.81 0.65 7.30
C TYR A 87 -4.60 0.98 8.78
N THR A 88 -3.51 1.70 9.12
CA THR A 88 -3.27 2.18 10.49
C THR A 88 -4.37 3.14 10.96
N PHE A 89 -4.71 4.15 10.16
CA PHE A 89 -5.78 5.09 10.51
C PHE A 89 -7.14 4.41 10.66
N SER A 90 -7.48 3.45 9.78
CA SER A 90 -8.70 2.65 9.89
C SER A 90 -8.75 1.89 11.21
N THR A 91 -7.65 1.24 11.58
CA THR A 91 -7.54 0.52 12.86
C THR A 91 -7.72 1.45 14.06
N ILE A 92 -7.13 2.64 14.04
CA ILE A 92 -7.30 3.66 15.09
C ILE A 92 -8.77 4.11 15.19
N ILE A 93 -9.41 4.43 14.06
CA ILE A 93 -10.82 4.86 14.02
C ILE A 93 -11.74 3.77 14.58
N VAL A 94 -11.55 2.52 14.15
CA VAL A 94 -12.33 1.38 14.64
C VAL A 94 -12.14 1.17 16.14
N ASN A 95 -10.89 1.22 16.63
CA ASN A 95 -10.59 1.07 18.06
C ASN A 95 -11.19 2.19 18.93
N ASN A 96 -11.17 3.43 18.43
CA ASN A 96 -11.78 4.57 19.11
C ASN A 96 -13.32 4.49 19.12
N SER A 97 -13.90 3.78 18.15
CA SER A 97 -15.35 3.60 18.03
C SER A 97 -15.87 2.33 18.71
N THR A 98 -14.98 1.53 19.31
CA THR A 98 -15.33 0.22 19.90
C THR A 98 -15.04 0.19 21.39
N ASP A 99 -15.99 -0.34 22.15
CA ASP A 99 -15.82 -0.63 23.58
C ASP A 99 -14.56 -1.49 23.83
N PRO A 100 -13.71 -1.16 24.83
CA PRO A 100 -12.49 -1.90 25.13
C PRO A 100 -12.66 -3.42 25.23
N ALA A 101 -13.77 -3.91 25.79
CA ALA A 101 -14.03 -5.34 25.94
C ALA A 101 -14.27 -6.07 24.60
N ARG A 102 -14.59 -5.33 23.53
CA ARG A 102 -14.92 -5.88 22.21
C ARG A 102 -13.83 -5.64 21.16
N ARG A 103 -12.83 -4.82 21.44
CA ARG A 103 -11.74 -4.48 20.49
C ARG A 103 -11.04 -5.71 19.93
N GLY A 104 -10.75 -6.71 20.76
CA GLY A 104 -10.11 -7.95 20.29
C GLY A 104 -10.94 -8.70 19.24
N ARG A 105 -12.26 -8.80 19.45
CA ARG A 105 -13.17 -9.47 18.50
C ARG A 105 -13.30 -8.69 17.20
N VAL A 106 -13.44 -7.37 17.28
CA VAL A 106 -13.58 -6.51 16.09
C VAL A 106 -12.29 -6.52 15.26
N ASN A 107 -11.12 -6.40 15.88
CA ASN A 107 -9.84 -6.49 15.17
C ASN A 107 -9.62 -7.90 14.60
N GLY A 108 -9.96 -8.96 15.35
CA GLY A 108 -9.90 -10.33 14.86
C GLY A 108 -10.70 -10.53 13.58
N LEU A 109 -11.96 -10.06 13.56
CA LEU A 109 -12.80 -10.10 12.37
C LEU A 109 -12.19 -9.30 11.21
N ALA A 110 -11.69 -8.09 11.48
CA ALA A 110 -11.04 -7.26 10.46
C ALA A 110 -9.81 -7.97 9.85
N GLN A 111 -8.97 -8.63 10.67
CA GLN A 111 -7.84 -9.41 10.18
C GLN A 111 -8.28 -10.64 9.39
N SER A 112 -9.31 -11.36 9.83
CA SER A 112 -9.83 -12.52 9.10
C SER A 112 -10.30 -12.13 7.70
N VAL A 113 -11.06 -11.02 7.60
CA VAL A 113 -11.50 -10.49 6.30
C VAL A 113 -10.31 -10.04 5.46
N ALA A 114 -9.35 -9.31 6.04
CA ALA A 114 -8.16 -8.86 5.33
C ALA A 114 -7.31 -10.04 4.80
N SER A 115 -7.16 -11.11 5.59
CA SER A 115 -6.47 -12.32 5.19
C SER A 115 -7.19 -13.07 4.06
N ALA A 116 -8.54 -13.15 4.11
CA ALA A 116 -9.33 -13.72 3.03
C ALA A 116 -9.15 -12.94 1.72
N VAL A 117 -9.16 -11.60 1.78
CA VAL A 117 -8.91 -10.75 0.61
C VAL A 117 -7.47 -10.92 0.09
N ARG A 118 -6.46 -11.00 0.96
CA ARG A 118 -5.07 -11.26 0.56
C ARG A 118 -4.89 -12.64 -0.09
N MET A 119 -5.70 -13.61 0.28
CA MET A 119 -5.70 -14.94 -0.35
C MET A 119 -6.34 -14.91 -1.74
N VAL A 120 -7.53 -14.31 -1.87
CA VAL A 120 -8.31 -14.34 -3.13
C VAL A 120 -7.84 -13.30 -4.15
N GLY A 121 -7.35 -12.16 -3.68
CA GLY A 121 -6.95 -11.02 -4.52
C GLY A 121 -5.93 -11.38 -5.60
N PRO A 122 -4.79 -12.02 -5.27
CA PRO A 122 -3.79 -12.41 -6.26
C PRO A 122 -4.33 -13.41 -7.30
N VAL A 123 -5.20 -14.33 -6.90
CA VAL A 123 -5.82 -15.29 -7.81
C VAL A 123 -6.72 -14.58 -8.82
N PHE A 124 -7.59 -13.68 -8.32
CA PHE A 124 -8.52 -12.94 -9.17
C PHE A 124 -7.79 -12.00 -10.13
N TRP A 125 -6.90 -11.15 -9.61
CA TRP A 125 -6.17 -10.19 -10.45
C TRP A 125 -5.12 -10.83 -11.35
N GLY A 126 -4.46 -11.90 -10.88
CA GLY A 126 -3.53 -12.66 -11.70
C GLY A 126 -4.23 -13.33 -12.88
N THR A 127 -5.44 -13.85 -12.68
CA THR A 127 -6.27 -14.41 -13.76
C THR A 127 -6.70 -13.31 -14.73
N LEU A 128 -7.14 -12.15 -14.25
CA LEU A 128 -7.53 -11.05 -15.12
C LEU A 128 -6.34 -10.53 -15.95
N PHE A 129 -5.16 -10.43 -15.35
CA PHE A 129 -3.94 -10.04 -16.06
C PHE A 129 -3.52 -11.06 -17.11
N ALA A 130 -3.71 -12.36 -16.86
CA ALA A 130 -3.42 -13.40 -17.86
C ALA A 130 -4.39 -13.36 -19.06
N LEU A 131 -5.56 -12.73 -18.91
CA LEU A 131 -6.56 -12.57 -19.97
C LEU A 131 -6.42 -11.26 -20.75
N SER A 132 -5.64 -10.29 -20.25
CA SER A 132 -5.36 -9.01 -20.93
C SER A 132 -4.15 -9.11 -21.84
#